data_AF-A0A975RWW0-F1
#
_entry.id   AF-A0A975RWW0-F1
#
_cell.length_a   1.000
_cell.length_b   1.000
_cell.length_c   1.000
_cell.angle_alpha   90.00
_cell.angle_beta   90.00
_cell.angle_gamma   90.00
#
_symmetry.space_group_name_H-M   'P 1'
#
loop_
_entity.id
_entity.type
_entity.pdbx_description
1 polymer ?
#
loop_
_entity_poly.entity_id
_entity_poly.type
_entity_poly.pdbx_seq_one_letter_code
_entity_poly.pdbx_strand_id
1 'polypeptide(L)'
;MLNAGFAAASVLALLTFTVHTFVGGVYVVRPLLAVEGLSRASRWLNYYCWHMTTLTLLVMTAMFAYSALEPAARGFGVLFTALAASFSLLCIAVAIKGGVRPWRFPATGLFAAVAAAGIWGLST
;
A
#
# COMPACT_ATOMS: atom_id res chain seq x y z
N MET A 1 0.92 17.74 -20.11
CA MET A 1 2.25 17.08 -20.02
C MET A 1 2.15 16.00 -18.96
N LEU A 2 2.76 14.82 -19.17
CA LEU A 2 2.72 13.73 -18.19
C LEU A 2 3.49 14.11 -16.93
N ASN A 3 2.88 13.97 -15.75
CA ASN A 3 3.58 14.12 -14.47
C ASN A 3 4.31 12.81 -14.12
N ALA A 4 5.63 12.81 -14.28
CA ALA A 4 6.47 11.62 -14.15
C ALA A 4 6.48 11.04 -12.73
N GLY A 5 6.39 11.87 -11.69
CA GLY A 5 6.37 11.41 -10.31
C GLY A 5 5.08 10.66 -9.97
N PHE A 6 3.92 11.16 -10.39
CA PHE A 6 2.66 10.43 -10.24
C PHE A 6 2.60 9.17 -11.12
N ALA A 7 3.18 9.18 -12.31
CA ALA A 7 3.31 7.96 -13.12
C ALA A 7 4.15 6.89 -12.39
N ALA A 8 5.29 7.29 -11.81
CA ALA A 8 6.12 6.39 -11.00
C ALA A 8 5.37 5.88 -9.75
N ALA A 9 4.63 6.75 -9.06
CA ALA A 9 3.81 6.35 -7.91
C ALA A 9 2.72 5.33 -8.29
N SER A 10 2.10 5.49 -9.46
CA SER A 10 1.12 4.54 -9.99
C SER A 10 1.74 3.15 -10.23
N VAL A 11 2.91 3.11 -10.89
CA VAL A 11 3.65 1.86 -11.14
C VAL A 11 4.07 1.19 -9.83
N LEU A 12 4.61 1.96 -8.88
CA LEU A 12 5.01 1.43 -7.57
C LEU A 12 3.80 0.93 -6.76
N ALA A 13 2.66 1.60 -6.83
CA ALA A 13 1.42 1.13 -6.21
C ALA A 13 0.93 -0.18 -6.85
N LEU A 14 1.08 -0.33 -8.17
CA LEU A 14 0.72 -1.57 -8.89
C LEU A 14 1.68 -2.72 -8.55
N LEU A 15 2.96 -2.45 -8.43
CA LEU A 15 3.94 -3.42 -7.93
C LEU A 15 3.63 -3.83 -6.50
N THR A 16 3.28 -2.87 -5.64
CA THR A 16 2.87 -3.12 -4.26
C THR A 16 1.59 -3.96 -4.20
N PHE A 17 0.59 -3.66 -5.04
CA PHE A 17 -0.61 -4.48 -5.22
C PHE A 17 -0.24 -5.92 -5.56
N THR A 18 0.61 -6.11 -6.56
CA THR A 18 1.02 -7.44 -7.03
C THR A 18 1.74 -8.22 -5.93
N VAL A 19 2.71 -7.60 -5.25
CA VAL A 19 3.43 -8.23 -4.13
C VAL A 19 2.49 -8.55 -2.98
N HIS A 20 1.62 -7.61 -2.59
CA HIS A 20 0.63 -7.81 -1.54
C HIS A 20 -0.24 -9.02 -1.88
N THR A 21 -0.93 -9.01 -3.02
CA THR A 21 -1.91 -10.04 -3.40
C THR A 21 -1.30 -11.42 -3.57
N PHE A 22 -0.19 -11.54 -4.32
CA PHE A 22 0.33 -12.86 -4.70
C PHE A 22 1.40 -13.37 -3.74
N VAL A 23 2.42 -12.56 -3.45
CA VAL A 23 3.53 -12.96 -2.57
C VAL A 23 3.03 -13.01 -1.13
N GLY A 24 2.42 -11.93 -0.66
CA GLY A 24 1.86 -11.90 0.69
C GLY A 24 0.67 -12.85 0.86
N GLY A 25 -0.07 -13.19 -0.20
CA GLY A 25 -1.06 -14.27 -0.16
C GLY A 25 -0.46 -15.61 0.28
N VAL A 26 0.73 -15.96 -0.22
CA VAL A 26 1.46 -17.18 0.14
C VAL A 26 2.01 -17.11 1.56
N TYR A 27 2.67 -16.01 1.92
CA TYR A 27 3.44 -15.90 3.17
C TYR A 27 2.67 -15.33 4.37
N VAL A 28 1.52 -14.68 4.17
CA VAL A 28 0.75 -14.02 5.22
C VAL A 28 -0.65 -14.62 5.33
N VAL A 29 -1.43 -14.62 4.24
CA VAL A 29 -2.84 -15.04 4.29
C VAL A 29 -3.00 -16.54 4.54
N ARG A 30 -2.27 -17.39 3.80
CA ARG A 30 -2.38 -18.84 3.98
C ARG A 30 -2.04 -19.25 5.43
N PRO A 31 -0.92 -18.80 6.04
CA PRO A 31 -0.65 -19.06 7.44
C PRO A 31 -1.72 -18.50 8.40
N LEU A 32 -2.20 -17.27 8.17
CA LEU A 32 -3.25 -16.65 8.98
C LEU A 32 -4.53 -17.50 9.03
N LEU A 33 -4.95 -18.05 7.90
CA LEU A 33 -6.15 -18.86 7.81
C LEU A 33 -5.97 -20.27 8.37
N ALA A 34 -4.74 -20.78 8.36
CA ALA A 34 -4.38 -22.09 8.89
C ALA A 34 -4.10 -22.08 10.40
N VAL A 35 -3.95 -20.90 11.03
CA VAL A 35 -3.57 -20.82 12.45
C VAL A 35 -4.65 -21.42 13.36
N GLU A 36 -4.24 -22.40 14.16
CA GLU A 36 -5.06 -22.96 15.23
C GLU A 36 -5.07 -22.02 16.44
N GLY A 37 -6.17 -21.98 17.19
CA GLY A 37 -6.33 -21.10 18.36
C GLY A 37 -6.86 -19.70 18.07
N LEU A 38 -6.89 -19.24 16.82
CA LEU A 38 -7.59 -18.01 16.44
C LEU A 38 -9.05 -18.29 16.09
N SER A 39 -10.00 -17.53 16.66
CA SER A 39 -11.43 -17.70 16.39
C SER A 39 -11.74 -17.57 14.89
N ARG A 40 -12.75 -18.30 14.41
CA ARG A 40 -13.18 -18.23 13.00
C ARG A 40 -13.50 -16.79 12.58
N ALA A 41 -14.19 -16.04 13.43
CA ALA A 41 -14.53 -14.65 13.16
C ALA A 41 -13.27 -13.77 12.99
N SER A 42 -12.29 -13.90 13.89
CA SER A 42 -11.05 -13.13 13.82
C SER A 42 -10.22 -13.44 12.56
N ARG A 43 -10.16 -14.71 12.13
CA ARG A 43 -9.45 -15.10 10.88
C ARG A 43 -10.08 -14.44 9.66
N TRP A 44 -11.40 -14.53 9.52
CA TRP A 44 -12.12 -13.97 8.37
C TRP A 44 -12.16 -12.45 8.38
N LEU A 45 -12.20 -11.81 9.57
CA LEU A 45 -12.06 -10.36 9.68
C LEU A 45 -10.69 -9.89 9.18
N ASN A 46 -9.60 -10.57 9.56
CA ASN A 46 -8.27 -10.23 9.05
C ASN A 46 -8.14 -10.49 7.54
N TYR A 47 -8.78 -11.54 7.02
CA TYR A 47 -8.86 -11.79 5.57
C TYR A 47 -9.68 -10.72 4.83
N TYR A 48 -10.72 -10.17 5.45
CA TYR A 48 -11.42 -9.01 4.91
C TYR A 48 -10.53 -7.76 4.91
N CYS A 49 -9.84 -7.46 6.02
CA CYS A 49 -8.89 -6.35 6.10
C CYS A 49 -7.77 -6.46 5.05
N TRP A 50 -7.32 -7.69 4.78
CA TRP A 50 -6.37 -7.98 3.70
C TRP A 50 -6.87 -7.49 2.33
N HIS A 51 -8.14 -7.78 2.00
CA HIS A 51 -8.76 -7.36 0.75
C HIS A 51 -9.07 -5.87 0.69
N MET A 52 -9.36 -5.22 1.82
CA MET A 52 -9.44 -3.76 1.87
C MET A 52 -8.14 -3.10 1.40
N THR A 53 -6.98 -3.61 1.85
CA THR A 53 -5.68 -3.12 1.38
C THR A 53 -5.47 -3.40 -0.12
N THR A 54 -5.84 -4.60 -0.59
CA THR A 54 -5.78 -4.96 -2.02
C THR A 54 -6.55 -3.96 -2.89
N LEU A 55 -7.80 -3.66 -2.52
CA LEU A 55 -8.63 -2.69 -3.25
C LEU A 55 -8.07 -1.27 -3.15
N THR A 56 -7.57 -0.88 -1.97
CA THR A 56 -6.98 0.44 -1.78
C THR A 56 -5.76 0.64 -2.69
N LEU A 57 -4.91 -0.37 -2.83
CA LEU A 57 -3.75 -0.31 -3.73
C LEU A 57 -4.15 -0.17 -5.20
N LEU A 58 -5.21 -0.86 -5.67
CA LEU A 58 -5.74 -0.67 -7.02
C LEU A 58 -6.27 0.75 -7.24
N VAL A 59 -7.00 1.29 -6.26
CA VAL A 59 -7.49 2.67 -6.32
C VAL A 59 -6.30 3.65 -6.34
N MET A 60 -5.29 3.43 -5.52
CA MET A 60 -4.06 4.23 -5.54
C MET A 60 -3.40 4.19 -6.93
N THR A 61 -3.24 3.01 -7.54
CA THR A 61 -2.71 2.87 -8.90
C THR A 61 -3.51 3.71 -9.90
N ALA A 62 -4.84 3.57 -9.89
CA ALA A 62 -5.71 4.28 -10.83
C ALA A 62 -5.68 5.80 -10.61
N MET A 63 -5.71 6.25 -9.35
CA MET A 63 -5.78 7.67 -9.00
C MET A 63 -4.45 8.39 -9.20
N PHE A 64 -3.31 7.72 -8.97
CA PHE A 64 -2.01 8.24 -9.39
C PHE A 64 -1.87 8.29 -10.91
N ALA A 65 -2.33 7.26 -11.64
CA ALA A 65 -2.33 7.30 -13.10
C ALA A 65 -3.18 8.45 -13.64
N TYR A 66 -4.38 8.66 -13.07
CA TYR A 66 -5.23 9.77 -13.44
C TYR A 66 -4.59 11.13 -13.13
N SER A 67 -4.01 11.29 -11.94
CA SER A 67 -3.25 12.49 -11.56
C SER A 67 -2.02 12.73 -12.45
N ALA A 68 -1.45 11.68 -13.03
CA ALA A 68 -0.32 11.79 -13.94
C ALA A 68 -0.71 12.36 -15.31
N LEU A 69 -1.94 12.08 -15.75
CA LEU A 69 -2.46 12.42 -17.07
C LEU A 69 -3.27 13.72 -17.08
N GLU A 70 -3.99 14.01 -16.00
CA GLU A 70 -4.92 15.13 -15.90
C GLU A 70 -4.48 16.12 -14.79
N PRO A 71 -3.97 17.32 -15.14
CA PRO A 71 -3.55 18.32 -14.15
C PRO A 71 -4.65 18.70 -13.15
N ALA A 72 -5.93 18.72 -13.56
CA ALA A 72 -7.03 19.02 -12.66
C ALA A 72 -7.23 17.94 -11.58
N ALA A 73 -6.72 16.73 -11.79
CA ALA A 73 -6.81 15.60 -10.87
C ALA A 73 -5.74 15.62 -9.76
N ARG A 74 -4.87 16.65 -9.70
CA ARG A 74 -3.76 16.76 -8.72
C ARG A 74 -4.18 16.55 -7.26
N GLY A 75 -5.42 16.89 -6.90
CA GLY A 75 -5.96 16.64 -5.56
C GLY A 75 -5.94 15.16 -5.14
N PHE A 76 -6.18 14.24 -6.08
CA PHE A 76 -6.06 12.81 -5.82
C PHE A 76 -4.61 12.40 -5.57
N GLY A 77 -3.66 12.94 -6.33
CA GLY A 77 -2.23 12.74 -6.11
C GLY A 77 -1.79 13.17 -4.70
N VAL A 78 -2.28 14.31 -4.20
CA VAL A 78 -2.04 14.75 -2.81
C VAL A 78 -2.61 13.73 -1.81
N LEU A 79 -3.89 13.38 -1.96
CA LEU A 79 -4.58 12.47 -1.04
C LEU A 79 -3.88 11.11 -0.94
N PHE A 80 -3.58 10.49 -2.07
CA PHE A 80 -2.99 9.14 -2.08
C PHE A 80 -1.50 9.15 -1.74
N THR A 81 -0.79 10.27 -1.94
CA THR A 81 0.57 10.44 -1.40
C THR A 81 0.55 10.49 0.12
N ALA A 82 -0.35 11.28 0.71
CA ALA A 82 -0.52 11.34 2.16
C ALA A 82 -0.92 9.97 2.72
N LEU A 83 -1.86 9.28 2.09
CA LEU A 83 -2.30 7.94 2.50
C LEU A 83 -1.15 6.92 2.45
N ALA A 84 -0.33 6.92 1.39
CA ALA A 84 0.85 6.05 1.29
C ALA A 84 1.84 6.31 2.44
N ALA A 85 2.12 7.58 2.74
CA ALA A 85 2.99 7.96 3.85
C ALA A 85 2.40 7.48 5.19
N SER A 86 1.10 7.69 5.42
CA SER A 86 0.41 7.22 6.62
C SER A 86 0.45 5.71 6.78
N PHE A 87 0.27 4.94 5.69
CA PHE A 87 0.40 3.48 5.73
C PHE A 87 1.82 3.01 6.02
N SER A 88 2.84 3.67 5.46
CA SER A 88 4.23 3.38 5.80
C SER A 88 4.50 3.61 7.30
N LEU A 89 4.07 4.75 7.84
CA LEU A 89 4.18 5.06 9.27
C LEU A 89 3.41 4.07 10.15
N LEU A 90 2.20 3.69 9.74
CA LEU A 90 1.40 2.69 10.44
C LEU A 90 2.09 1.32 10.45
N CYS A 91 2.67 0.89 9.32
CA CYS A 91 3.46 -0.34 9.23
C CYS A 91 4.66 -0.31 10.18
N ILE A 92 5.36 0.83 10.30
CA ILE A 92 6.44 1.00 11.27
C ILE A 92 5.90 0.83 12.70
N ALA A 93 4.83 1.54 13.05
CA ALA A 93 4.25 1.49 14.39
C ALA A 93 3.77 0.08 14.76
N VAL A 94 3.11 -0.63 13.84
CA VAL A 94 2.65 -2.01 14.03
C VAL A 94 3.84 -2.97 14.16
N ALA A 95 4.88 -2.82 13.34
CA ALA A 95 6.08 -3.65 13.43
C ALA A 95 6.76 -3.49 14.81
N ILE A 96 6.95 -2.25 15.27
CA ILE A 96 7.50 -1.96 16.60
C ILE A 96 6.64 -2.61 17.69
N LYS A 97 5.31 -2.41 17.64
CA LYS A 97 4.37 -3.00 18.61
C LYS A 97 4.39 -4.53 18.60
N GLY A 98 4.61 -5.14 17.43
CA GLY A 98 4.72 -6.58 17.25
C GLY A 98 6.10 -7.16 17.56
N GLY A 99 7.07 -6.37 18.03
CA GLY A 99 8.45 -6.82 18.27
C GLY A 99 9.21 -7.19 16.98
N VAL A 100 8.75 -6.72 15.83
CA VAL A 100 9.36 -6.95 14.52
C VAL A 100 10.16 -5.72 14.11
N ARG A 101 11.37 -5.93 13.58
CA ARG A 101 12.18 -4.83 13.02
C ARG A 101 11.43 -4.20 11.82
N PRO A 102 11.20 -2.86 11.77
CA PRO A 102 10.35 -2.25 10.74
C PRO A 102 10.72 -2.54 9.28
N TRP A 103 12.01 -2.69 8.98
CA TRP A 103 12.52 -3.03 7.65
C TRP A 103 12.32 -4.50 7.25
N ARG A 104 12.00 -5.39 8.21
CA ARG A 104 11.56 -6.76 7.92
C ARG A 104 10.08 -6.84 7.57
N PHE A 105 9.36 -5.72 7.63
CA PHE A 105 7.97 -5.62 7.21
C PHE A 105 7.94 -5.02 5.80
N PRO A 106 7.79 -5.82 4.72
CA PRO A 106 7.98 -5.34 3.34
C PRO A 106 7.06 -4.17 2.99
N ALA A 107 5.85 -4.16 3.55
CA ALA A 107 4.88 -3.09 3.38
C ALA A 107 5.42 -1.70 3.76
N THR A 108 6.28 -1.60 4.79
CA THR A 108 6.91 -0.34 5.21
C THR A 108 7.67 0.31 4.05
N GLY A 109 8.54 -0.46 3.41
CA GLY A 109 9.38 0.01 2.30
C GLY A 109 8.59 0.27 1.03
N LEU A 110 7.63 -0.61 0.71
CA LEU A 110 6.79 -0.47 -0.48
C LEU A 110 5.92 0.80 -0.42
N PHE A 111 5.23 1.05 0.69
CA PHE A 111 4.45 2.28 0.85
C PHE A 111 5.32 3.53 0.93
N ALA A 112 6.53 3.43 1.53
CA ALA A 112 7.48 4.54 1.54
C ALA A 112 7.94 4.91 0.11
N ALA A 113 8.20 3.92 -0.74
CA ALA A 113 8.58 4.15 -2.14
C ALA A 113 7.44 4.82 -2.93
N VAL A 114 6.19 4.36 -2.74
CA VAL A 114 5.00 5.00 -3.34
C VAL A 114 4.87 6.45 -2.88
N ALA A 115 5.02 6.71 -1.57
CA ALA A 115 4.96 8.05 -1.01
C ALA A 115 6.06 8.97 -1.56
N ALA A 116 7.30 8.48 -1.65
CA ALA A 116 8.42 9.23 -2.21
C ALA A 116 8.18 9.64 -3.67
N ALA A 117 7.67 8.71 -4.50
CA ALA A 117 7.30 9.02 -5.88
C ALA A 117 6.12 10.01 -5.97
N GLY A 118 5.13 9.87 -5.08
CA GLY A 118 4.02 10.82 -4.98
C GLY A 118 4.49 12.23 -4.60
N ILE A 119 5.41 12.35 -3.63
CA ILE A 119 6.04 13.63 -3.25
C ILE A 119 6.81 14.22 -4.44
N TRP A 120 7.55 13.40 -5.18
CA TRP A 120 8.20 13.86 -6.41
C TRP A 120 7.17 14.38 -7.43
N GLY A 121 6.05 13.69 -7.61
CA GLY A 121 4.96 14.17 -8.48
C GLY A 121 4.35 15.49 -8.02
N LEU A 122 4.31 15.75 -6.72
CA LEU A 122 3.88 17.04 -6.18
C LEU A 122 4.90 18.17 -6.40
N SER A 123 6.17 17.85 -6.62
CA SER A 123 7.20 18.86 -6.92
C SER A 123 7.31 19.22 -8.42
N THR A 124 6.57 18.51 -9.27
CA THR A 124 6.52 18.70 -10.73
C THR A 124 5.13 19.16 -11.19
#